data_AF-A0A848XZ22-F1
#
_entry.id   AF-A0A848XZ22-F1
#
_cell.length_a   1.000
_cell.length_b   1.000
_cell.length_c   1.000
_cell.angle_alpha   90.00
_cell.angle_beta   90.00
_cell.angle_gamma   90.00
#
_symmetry.space_group_name_H-M   'P 1'
#
loop_
_entity.id
_entity.type
_entity.pdbx_description
1 polymer ?
#
loop_
_entity_poly.entity_id
_entity_poly.type
_entity_poly.pdbx_seq_one_letter_code
_entity_poly.pdbx_strand_id
1 'polypeptide(L)'
;NEDGSVNLSYQGNWRDIFQNWEALSCSYPGYVESMIATFVNASTADGYNPYRITRDGIDWEVFEPHDPWSYIGYWGDHQIIYLLKLLEISKAHNPRKLTQLLTRPLFSYANVPYRIKPYDALLRNPHDTIDFDAALDEAIAERVAAVGADGKLLEDGDGAVYLVNLTEKVLVSMLAKLSNFIPEGGIWMNTQRPEWNDANNALVGYGVSMVTLYYLRRFQRFAADLFAELPETVALSEEVADLFDALAAAFARHEALLTGPLADADRRTVLDALGTAGSDYRARIYAGFSGTKKSVRRDDLVAFCERSLTFIDHTIRANRRPDGLYHAYNLMSVEGEGVVIRPLYEMLEGQVAVLSAHVLSGAEAVSLLRALKASALYREDQNSYLLYPDRRLPRFMEKNQIPAEHVEQSNLLRTLISTGDRRLVMRDAEGGYHFNGTFRNKHDVRDALDALREAGYAQAIDAEGEAVVELFETLFDHHSYTGRSGTFFGYEGLGCVYWHMVSK
;
A
#
# COMPACT_ATOMS: atom_id res chain seq x y z
N ASN A 1 32.98 20.39 -3.22
CA ASN A 1 33.20 20.79 -1.81
C ASN A 1 33.39 22.31 -1.77
N GLU A 2 33.54 22.94 -0.60
CA GLU A 2 33.70 24.41 -0.51
C GLU A 2 34.89 24.95 -1.32
N ASP A 3 35.88 24.09 -1.60
CA ASP A 3 37.04 24.34 -2.45
C ASP A 3 36.78 24.19 -3.97
N GLY A 4 35.54 23.90 -4.40
CA GLY A 4 35.16 23.67 -5.79
C GLY A 4 35.50 22.29 -6.36
N SER A 5 36.08 21.37 -5.55
CA SER A 5 36.34 19.99 -5.98
C SER A 5 35.06 19.16 -6.13
N VAL A 6 35.14 18.05 -6.89
CA VAL A 6 34.00 17.14 -7.12
C VAL A 6 33.51 16.57 -5.79
N ASN A 7 32.20 16.68 -5.53
CA ASN A 7 31.56 16.02 -4.41
C ASN A 7 30.91 14.71 -4.90
N LEU A 8 31.43 13.57 -4.43
CA LEU A 8 30.86 12.25 -4.72
C LEU A 8 29.79 11.94 -3.67
N SER A 9 28.57 12.46 -3.81
CA SER A 9 27.47 12.19 -2.88
C SER A 9 26.16 11.95 -3.63
N TYR A 10 25.22 11.29 -2.97
CA TYR A 10 23.86 11.11 -3.46
C TYR A 10 22.88 11.12 -2.29
N GLN A 11 21.66 11.58 -2.58
CA GLN A 11 20.49 11.39 -1.73
C GLN A 11 19.26 11.39 -2.62
N GLY A 12 18.26 10.60 -2.26
CA GLY A 12 17.01 10.56 -3.01
C GLY A 12 15.93 9.78 -2.29
N ASN A 13 14.69 10.14 -2.55
CA ASN A 13 13.55 9.35 -2.12
C ASN A 13 13.65 7.95 -2.75
N TRP A 14 13.22 6.95 -2.00
CA TRP A 14 13.44 5.53 -2.30
C TRP A 14 13.11 5.15 -3.74
N ARG A 15 11.87 5.38 -4.14
CA ARG A 15 11.38 5.05 -5.48
C ARG A 15 12.17 5.76 -6.57
N ASP A 16 12.37 7.06 -6.45
CA ASP A 16 12.99 7.88 -7.49
C ASP A 16 14.43 7.44 -7.77
N ILE A 17 15.24 7.24 -6.71
CA ILE A 17 16.65 6.88 -6.85
C ILE A 17 16.81 5.47 -7.40
N PHE A 18 16.03 4.49 -6.93
CA PHE A 18 16.11 3.11 -7.42
C PHE A 18 15.57 2.96 -8.85
N GLN A 19 14.56 3.74 -9.24
CA GLN A 19 14.14 3.82 -10.64
C GLN A 19 15.22 4.39 -11.55
N ASN A 20 15.96 5.41 -11.10
CA ASN A 20 17.09 5.95 -11.88
C ASN A 20 18.26 4.95 -11.95
N TRP A 21 18.51 4.22 -10.86
CA TRP A 21 19.56 3.22 -10.79
C TRP A 21 19.30 2.01 -11.68
N GLU A 22 18.03 1.64 -11.93
CA GLU A 22 17.68 0.65 -12.95
C GLU A 22 18.31 1.00 -14.30
N ALA A 23 18.04 2.20 -14.83
CA ALA A 23 18.59 2.65 -16.11
C ALA A 23 20.12 2.81 -16.07
N LEU A 24 20.67 3.32 -14.95
CA LEU A 24 22.12 3.47 -14.78
C LEU A 24 22.85 2.12 -14.80
N SER A 25 22.26 1.09 -14.19
CA SER A 25 22.84 -0.25 -14.12
C SER A 25 22.98 -0.91 -15.48
N CYS A 26 22.17 -0.54 -16.48
CA CYS A 26 22.34 -0.99 -17.86
C CYS A 26 23.65 -0.45 -18.49
N SER A 27 24.09 0.75 -18.10
CA SER A 27 25.35 1.34 -18.58
C SER A 27 26.55 0.91 -17.74
N TYR A 28 26.33 0.60 -16.46
CA TYR A 28 27.38 0.19 -15.51
C TYR A 28 27.00 -1.09 -14.74
N PRO A 29 26.88 -2.25 -15.42
CA PRO A 29 26.37 -3.48 -14.81
C PRO A 29 27.24 -4.05 -13.68
N GLY A 30 28.49 -3.59 -13.54
CA GLY A 30 29.36 -3.96 -12.42
C GLY A 30 28.89 -3.45 -11.05
N TYR A 31 28.00 -2.45 -11.01
CA TYR A 31 27.45 -1.88 -9.78
C TYR A 31 26.10 -2.47 -9.35
N VAL A 32 25.47 -3.34 -10.14
CA VAL A 32 24.10 -3.80 -9.85
C VAL A 32 24.00 -4.54 -8.50
N GLU A 33 24.99 -5.34 -8.11
CA GLU A 33 24.95 -5.98 -6.78
C GLU A 33 25.17 -4.98 -5.63
N SER A 34 25.88 -3.88 -5.86
CA SER A 34 25.96 -2.79 -4.89
C SER A 34 24.61 -2.11 -4.73
N MET A 35 23.89 -1.87 -5.84
CA MET A 35 22.53 -1.31 -5.80
C MET A 35 21.56 -2.26 -5.11
N ILE A 36 21.64 -3.57 -5.37
CA ILE A 36 20.85 -4.60 -4.66
C ILE A 36 21.19 -4.59 -3.17
N ALA A 37 22.48 -4.57 -2.81
CA ALA A 37 22.91 -4.55 -1.41
C ALA A 37 22.42 -3.30 -0.69
N THR A 38 22.51 -2.11 -1.31
CA THR A 38 21.95 -0.88 -0.76
C THR A 38 20.44 -0.99 -0.56
N PHE A 39 19.71 -1.52 -1.54
CA PHE A 39 18.26 -1.73 -1.43
C PHE A 39 17.93 -2.65 -0.25
N VAL A 40 18.46 -3.87 -0.25
CA VAL A 40 18.03 -4.88 0.73
C VAL A 40 18.54 -4.56 2.13
N ASN A 41 19.75 -4.01 2.30
CA ASN A 41 20.26 -3.63 3.63
C ASN A 41 19.48 -2.46 4.23
N ALA A 42 18.92 -1.58 3.39
CA ALA A 42 18.04 -0.51 3.82
C ALA A 42 16.58 -0.97 4.04
N SER A 43 16.21 -2.18 3.61
CA SER A 43 14.90 -2.75 3.92
C SER A 43 14.83 -3.27 5.36
N THR A 44 13.69 -3.04 6.00
CA THR A 44 13.37 -3.42 7.39
C THR A 44 13.01 -4.90 7.52
N ALA A 45 13.07 -5.44 8.73
CA ALA A 45 12.73 -6.85 9.01
C ALA A 45 11.23 -7.16 8.83
N ASP A 46 10.36 -6.15 8.95
CA ASP A 46 8.93 -6.26 8.67
C ASP A 46 8.58 -6.08 7.18
N GLY A 47 9.58 -6.00 6.29
CA GLY A 47 9.42 -6.07 4.84
C GLY A 47 9.06 -4.76 4.15
N TYR A 48 9.52 -3.64 4.71
CA TYR A 48 9.36 -2.29 4.17
C TYR A 48 10.71 -1.55 4.11
N ASN A 49 10.67 -0.22 4.08
CA ASN A 49 11.86 0.61 3.96
C ASN A 49 11.63 2.06 4.42
N PRO A 50 12.70 2.77 4.82
CA PRO A 50 12.66 4.22 5.02
C PRO A 50 12.33 4.97 3.72
N TYR A 51 11.94 6.24 3.83
CA TYR A 51 11.53 7.03 2.66
C TYR A 51 12.71 7.50 1.80
N ARG A 52 13.93 7.62 2.37
CA ARG A 52 15.10 8.18 1.70
C ARG A 52 16.38 7.35 1.91
N ILE A 53 17.18 7.27 0.85
CA ILE A 53 18.54 6.73 0.84
C ILE A 53 19.52 7.90 0.64
N THR A 54 20.63 7.87 1.37
CA THR A 54 21.76 8.80 1.21
C THR A 54 23.06 8.02 1.04
N ARG A 55 24.15 8.71 0.69
CA ARG A 55 25.50 8.13 0.73
C ARG A 55 25.86 7.60 2.12
N ASP A 56 25.36 8.26 3.16
CA ASP A 56 25.70 7.99 4.55
C ASP A 56 24.68 7.05 5.22
N GLY A 57 23.71 6.50 4.48
CA GLY A 57 22.76 5.50 4.98
C GLY A 57 21.31 5.81 4.60
N ILE A 58 20.46 5.90 5.62
CA ILE A 58 19.00 6.02 5.46
C ILE A 58 18.41 7.11 6.35
N ASP A 59 17.32 7.72 5.91
CA ASP A 59 16.52 8.64 6.72
C ASP A 59 15.05 8.20 6.74
N TRP A 60 14.42 8.22 7.92
CA TRP A 60 12.98 8.04 8.10
C TRP A 60 12.29 9.36 8.43
N GLU A 61 10.97 9.38 8.30
CA GLU A 61 10.14 10.53 8.69
C GLU A 61 9.90 10.47 10.21
N VAL A 62 9.80 11.63 10.85
CA VAL A 62 9.50 11.76 12.28
C VAL A 62 8.30 12.68 12.44
N PHE A 63 7.46 12.43 13.45
CA PHE A 63 6.34 13.32 13.76
C PHE A 63 6.86 14.70 14.18
N GLU A 64 6.45 15.73 13.47
CA GLU A 64 6.69 17.11 13.85
C GLU A 64 5.44 17.67 14.56
N PRO A 65 5.49 17.99 15.87
CA PRO A 65 4.31 18.42 16.64
C PRO A 65 3.60 19.68 16.10
N HIS A 66 4.28 20.45 15.24
CA HIS A 66 3.78 21.68 14.65
C HIS A 66 3.40 21.52 13.18
N ASP A 67 3.63 20.35 12.58
CA ASP A 67 3.20 20.02 11.23
C ASP A 67 2.05 18.99 11.29
N PRO A 68 0.79 19.42 11.13
CA PRO A 68 -0.34 18.50 11.10
C PRO A 68 -0.32 17.55 9.90
N TRP A 69 0.60 17.73 8.94
CA TRP A 69 0.82 16.84 7.79
C TRP A 69 2.04 15.94 7.95
N SER A 70 2.76 16.04 9.07
CA SER A 70 3.81 15.11 9.41
C SER A 70 3.17 13.80 9.86
N TYR A 71 3.14 12.84 8.95
CA TYR A 71 2.75 11.48 9.23
C TYR A 71 3.96 10.58 9.10
N ILE A 72 3.87 9.33 9.52
CA ILE A 72 4.85 8.27 9.20
C ILE A 72 4.15 7.13 8.48
N GLY A 73 4.91 6.26 7.83
CA GLY A 73 4.40 5.01 7.28
C GLY A 73 5.31 4.44 6.20
N TYR A 74 4.79 3.44 5.49
CA TYR A 74 5.52 2.73 4.43
C TYR A 74 4.69 2.70 3.16
N TRP A 75 5.27 3.13 2.04
CA TRP A 75 4.61 3.05 0.74
C TRP A 75 4.54 1.60 0.24
N GLY A 76 3.37 1.19 -0.23
CA GLY A 76 3.10 -0.21 -0.61
C GLY A 76 3.92 -0.71 -1.79
N ASP A 77 4.25 0.16 -2.75
CA ASP A 77 4.94 -0.22 -4.00
C ASP A 77 6.46 -0.28 -3.87
N HIS A 78 7.05 0.32 -2.83
CA HIS A 78 8.50 0.55 -2.71
C HIS A 78 9.37 -0.71 -2.75
N GLN A 79 8.84 -1.90 -2.45
CA GLN A 79 9.65 -3.11 -2.34
C GLN A 79 9.71 -3.91 -3.64
N ILE A 80 8.57 -4.41 -4.10
CA ILE A 80 8.50 -5.55 -5.03
C ILE A 80 9.08 -5.22 -6.40
N ILE A 81 8.50 -4.26 -7.12
CA ILE A 81 8.86 -4.04 -8.53
C ILE A 81 10.27 -3.45 -8.68
N TYR A 82 10.68 -2.55 -7.78
CA TYR A 82 11.98 -1.90 -7.86
C TYR A 82 13.13 -2.85 -7.53
N LEU A 83 12.95 -3.73 -6.53
CA LEU A 83 13.92 -4.80 -6.25
C LEU A 83 13.98 -5.78 -7.43
N LEU A 84 12.82 -6.16 -7.97
CA LEU A 84 12.74 -7.10 -9.10
C LEU A 84 13.61 -6.65 -10.27
N LYS A 85 13.53 -5.38 -10.67
CA LYS A 85 14.28 -4.90 -11.84
C LYS A 85 15.79 -5.03 -11.64
N LEU A 86 16.29 -4.72 -10.44
CA LEU A 86 17.71 -4.88 -10.12
C LEU A 86 18.12 -6.37 -10.12
N LEU A 87 17.29 -7.25 -9.56
CA LEU A 87 17.53 -8.69 -9.55
C LEU A 87 17.54 -9.29 -10.95
N GLU A 88 16.60 -8.88 -11.83
CA GLU A 88 16.56 -9.32 -13.23
C GLU A 88 17.81 -8.88 -14.00
N ILE A 89 18.28 -7.65 -13.80
CA ILE A 89 19.52 -7.14 -14.41
C ILE A 89 20.74 -7.91 -13.89
N SER A 90 20.84 -8.14 -12.58
CA SER A 90 21.92 -8.97 -12.02
C SER A 90 21.87 -10.40 -12.53
N LYS A 91 20.68 -11.00 -12.68
CA LYS A 91 20.52 -12.33 -13.26
C LYS A 91 20.98 -12.39 -14.72
N ALA A 92 20.69 -11.35 -15.51
CA ALA A 92 21.08 -11.27 -16.91
C ALA A 92 22.60 -11.07 -17.10
N HIS A 93 23.22 -10.22 -16.28
CA HIS A 93 24.65 -9.86 -16.45
C HIS A 93 25.61 -10.68 -15.59
N ASN A 94 25.23 -11.00 -14.34
CA ASN A 94 26.09 -11.59 -13.32
C ASN A 94 25.44 -12.80 -12.60
N PRO A 95 24.87 -13.80 -13.32
CA PRO A 95 24.04 -14.85 -12.71
C PRO A 95 24.73 -15.61 -11.58
N ARG A 96 26.02 -15.95 -11.74
CA ARG A 96 26.78 -16.67 -10.68
C ARG A 96 26.96 -15.84 -9.42
N LYS A 97 27.14 -14.52 -9.55
CA LYS A 97 27.32 -13.62 -8.42
C LYS A 97 26.02 -13.53 -7.63
N LEU A 98 24.88 -13.40 -8.31
CA LEU A 98 23.56 -13.43 -7.69
C LEU A 98 23.33 -14.74 -6.91
N THR A 99 23.57 -15.89 -7.53
CA THR A 99 23.40 -17.21 -6.87
C THR A 99 24.29 -17.34 -5.62
N GLN A 100 25.51 -16.80 -5.63
CA GLN A 100 26.39 -16.81 -4.44
C GLN A 100 25.85 -15.96 -3.28
N LEU A 101 25.11 -14.89 -3.55
CA LEU A 101 24.53 -14.03 -2.51
C LEU A 101 23.35 -14.70 -1.80
N LEU A 102 22.72 -15.72 -2.40
CA LEU A 102 21.56 -16.40 -1.85
C LEU A 102 21.82 -17.11 -0.52
N THR A 103 23.05 -17.55 -0.26
CA THR A 103 23.38 -18.35 0.93
C THR A 103 24.35 -17.67 1.89
N ARG A 104 25.06 -16.62 1.43
CA ARG A 104 26.06 -15.92 2.25
C ARG A 104 25.41 -14.90 3.19
N PRO A 105 25.69 -14.93 4.51
CA PRO A 105 25.16 -13.96 5.46
C PRO A 105 25.91 -12.63 5.33
N LEU A 106 25.46 -11.77 4.42
CA LEU A 106 26.11 -10.49 4.09
C LEU A 106 25.19 -9.29 4.23
N PHE A 107 23.89 -9.52 4.43
CA PHE A 107 22.88 -8.48 4.39
C PHE A 107 22.34 -8.20 5.77
N SER A 108 22.04 -6.93 6.06
CA SER A 108 21.49 -6.47 7.33
C SER A 108 20.01 -6.11 7.20
N TYR A 109 19.39 -5.68 8.29
CA TYR A 109 18.08 -5.04 8.30
C TYR A 109 18.20 -3.61 8.83
N ALA A 110 17.53 -2.67 8.18
CA ALA A 110 17.32 -1.33 8.72
C ALA A 110 16.44 -1.41 9.98
N ASN A 111 16.82 -0.65 11.00
CA ASN A 111 16.10 -0.52 12.25
C ASN A 111 15.32 0.80 12.25
N VAL A 112 14.21 0.84 11.51
CA VAL A 112 13.34 2.02 11.46
C VAL A 112 12.41 2.00 12.69
N PRO A 113 12.26 3.12 13.43
CA PRO A 113 11.48 3.16 14.68
C PRO A 113 9.97 3.23 14.46
N TYR A 114 9.46 2.42 13.54
CA TYR A 114 8.04 2.28 13.27
C TYR A 114 7.54 0.94 13.80
N ARG A 115 6.30 0.93 14.31
CA ARG A 115 5.64 -0.26 14.86
C ARG A 115 4.29 -0.44 14.21
N ILE A 116 4.22 -1.35 13.24
CA ILE A 116 2.95 -1.79 12.67
C ILE A 116 2.15 -2.53 13.75
N LYS A 117 0.95 -2.04 14.04
CA LYS A 117 0.06 -2.54 15.09
C LYS A 117 -0.36 -4.01 14.86
N PRO A 118 -0.90 -4.67 15.91
CA PRO A 118 -1.48 -6.01 15.78
C PRO A 118 -2.62 -6.06 14.76
N TYR A 119 -2.81 -7.21 14.12
CA TYR A 119 -3.78 -7.40 13.04
C TYR A 119 -5.21 -6.93 13.38
N ASP A 120 -5.72 -7.25 14.57
CA ASP A 120 -7.05 -6.81 15.01
C ASP A 120 -7.18 -5.28 15.08
N ALA A 121 -6.09 -4.58 15.41
CA ALA A 121 -6.09 -3.11 15.39
C ALA A 121 -6.14 -2.57 13.96
N LEU A 122 -5.44 -3.21 13.02
CA LEU A 122 -5.50 -2.86 11.59
C LEU A 122 -6.91 -3.00 11.03
N LEU A 123 -7.61 -4.08 11.37
CA LEU A 123 -8.99 -4.30 10.94
C LEU A 123 -9.97 -3.30 11.57
N ARG A 124 -9.77 -2.93 12.84
CA ARG A 124 -10.64 -1.97 13.53
C ARG A 124 -10.50 -0.56 12.96
N ASN A 125 -9.28 -0.12 12.67
CA ASN A 125 -9.01 1.18 12.09
C ASN A 125 -7.82 1.12 11.13
N PRO A 126 -8.05 0.92 9.83
CA PRO A 126 -6.96 0.75 8.87
C PRO A 126 -6.25 2.07 8.50
N HIS A 127 -6.70 3.20 9.03
CA HIS A 127 -6.02 4.49 8.90
C HIS A 127 -5.03 4.79 10.05
N ASP A 128 -5.09 4.02 11.14
CA ASP A 128 -4.25 4.20 12.33
C ASP A 128 -3.54 2.88 12.67
N THR A 129 -2.43 2.63 11.98
CA THR A 129 -1.84 1.29 11.86
C THR A 129 -0.36 1.22 12.22
N ILE A 130 0.32 2.35 12.33
CA ILE A 130 1.76 2.42 12.59
C ILE A 130 2.05 3.48 13.65
N ASP A 131 2.62 3.04 14.78
CA ASP A 131 3.11 3.92 15.84
C ASP A 131 4.59 4.27 15.64
N PHE A 132 4.99 5.45 16.11
CA PHE A 132 6.41 5.85 16.20
C PHE A 132 6.97 5.44 17.56
N ASP A 133 8.03 4.64 17.56
CA ASP A 133 8.72 4.19 18.77
C ASP A 133 9.83 5.18 19.15
N ALA A 134 9.47 6.22 19.90
CA ALA A 134 10.39 7.28 20.30
C ALA A 134 11.57 6.78 21.15
N ALA A 135 11.37 5.73 21.96
CA ALA A 135 12.44 5.14 22.76
C ALA A 135 13.45 4.42 21.87
N LEU A 136 12.98 3.72 20.84
CA LEU A 136 13.88 3.12 19.84
C LEU A 136 14.62 4.21 19.05
N ASP A 137 13.95 5.29 18.64
CA ASP A 137 14.58 6.39 17.90
C ASP A 137 15.75 7.02 18.69
N GLU A 138 15.53 7.29 19.98
CA GLU A 138 16.58 7.79 20.89
C GLU A 138 17.74 6.78 21.01
N ALA A 139 17.44 5.49 21.20
CA ALA A 139 18.47 4.45 21.27
C ALA A 139 19.26 4.31 19.96
N ILE A 140 18.61 4.46 18.80
CA ILE A 140 19.31 4.49 17.51
C ILE A 140 20.20 5.73 17.40
N ALA A 141 19.73 6.90 17.83
CA ALA A 141 20.51 8.13 17.80
C ALA A 141 21.79 8.02 18.67
N GLU A 142 21.68 7.44 19.86
CA GLU A 142 22.84 7.14 20.72
C GLU A 142 23.84 6.20 20.04
N ARG A 143 23.35 5.13 19.41
CA ARG A 143 24.21 4.21 18.64
C ARG A 143 24.87 4.90 17.46
N VAL A 144 24.15 5.74 16.72
CA VAL A 144 24.72 6.49 15.59
C VAL A 144 25.84 7.41 16.06
N ALA A 145 25.71 8.04 17.23
CA ALA A 145 26.78 8.83 17.83
C ALA A 145 28.01 7.98 18.24
N ALA A 146 27.80 6.72 18.63
CA ALA A 146 28.85 5.82 19.09
C ALA A 146 29.60 5.12 17.94
N VAL A 147 28.89 4.57 16.95
CA VAL A 147 29.44 3.68 15.91
C VAL A 147 29.22 4.18 14.48
N GLY A 148 28.56 5.33 14.30
CA GLY A 148 28.25 5.90 12.99
C GLY A 148 26.97 5.31 12.36
N ALA A 149 26.84 5.42 11.04
CA ALA A 149 25.61 5.10 10.32
C ALA A 149 25.09 3.67 10.53
N ASP A 150 25.98 2.70 10.78
CA ASP A 150 25.61 1.31 11.06
C ASP A 150 24.81 1.16 12.36
N GLY A 151 24.80 2.16 13.25
CA GLY A 151 23.91 2.21 14.42
C GLY A 151 22.41 2.23 14.09
N LYS A 152 22.06 2.46 12.81
CA LYS A 152 20.69 2.37 12.25
C LYS A 152 20.32 0.94 11.81
N LEU A 153 21.19 -0.05 12.01
CA LEU A 153 20.93 -1.45 11.65
C LEU A 153 20.44 -2.25 12.87
N LEU A 154 19.76 -3.36 12.62
CA LEU A 154 19.42 -4.31 13.68
C LEU A 154 20.69 -5.05 14.15
N GLU A 155 20.80 -5.20 15.46
CA GLU A 155 21.87 -5.93 16.13
C GLU A 155 21.42 -7.33 16.53
N ASP A 156 22.38 -8.24 16.71
CA ASP A 156 22.20 -9.54 17.33
C ASP A 156 22.29 -9.44 18.87
N GLY A 157 22.15 -10.58 19.56
CA GLY A 157 22.22 -10.62 21.02
C GLY A 157 23.58 -10.24 21.62
N ASP A 158 24.64 -10.21 20.81
CA ASP A 158 26.00 -9.83 21.20
C ASP A 158 26.31 -8.35 20.85
N GLY A 159 25.36 -7.63 20.25
CA GLY A 159 25.51 -6.23 19.85
C GLY A 159 26.23 -6.04 18.51
N ALA A 160 26.46 -7.10 17.72
CA ALA A 160 26.97 -6.99 16.37
C ALA A 160 25.81 -6.85 15.36
N VAL A 161 26.08 -6.32 14.16
CA VAL A 161 25.03 -6.21 13.11
C VAL A 161 24.49 -7.60 12.78
N TYR A 162 23.16 -7.77 12.83
CA TYR A 162 22.50 -9.02 12.50
C TYR A 162 22.56 -9.28 10.99
N LEU A 163 23.25 -10.35 10.59
CA LEU A 163 23.46 -10.69 9.18
C LEU A 163 22.62 -11.88 8.70
N VAL A 164 22.09 -11.73 7.49
CA VAL A 164 21.25 -12.70 6.79
C VAL A 164 21.68 -12.84 5.33
N ASN A 165 21.18 -13.86 4.64
CA ASN A 165 21.45 -14.07 3.22
C ASN A 165 20.39 -13.42 2.32
N LEU A 166 20.65 -13.35 1.01
CA LEU A 166 19.72 -12.72 0.08
C LEU A 166 18.39 -13.48 -0.04
N THR A 167 18.40 -14.80 0.19
CA THR A 167 17.16 -15.61 0.19
C THR A 167 16.19 -15.10 1.24
N GLU A 168 16.67 -14.85 2.46
CA GLU A 168 15.85 -14.31 3.53
C GLU A 168 15.33 -12.91 3.19
N LYS A 169 16.17 -12.03 2.63
CA LYS A 169 15.77 -10.68 2.24
C LYS A 169 14.66 -10.68 1.16
N VAL A 170 14.80 -11.51 0.13
CA VAL A 170 13.79 -11.68 -0.92
C VAL A 170 12.50 -12.27 -0.34
N LEU A 171 12.63 -13.26 0.54
CA LEU A 171 11.50 -13.93 1.17
C LEU A 171 10.72 -12.97 2.08
N VAL A 172 11.38 -12.18 2.93
CA VAL A 172 10.72 -11.21 3.82
C VAL A 172 9.92 -10.17 3.03
N SER A 173 10.48 -9.60 1.94
CA SER A 173 9.74 -8.66 1.08
C SER A 173 8.46 -9.27 0.50
N MET A 174 8.48 -10.58 0.18
CA MET A 174 7.32 -11.31 -0.33
C MET A 174 6.31 -11.67 0.78
N LEU A 175 6.77 -12.23 1.91
CA LEU A 175 5.91 -12.65 3.01
C LEU A 175 5.14 -11.46 3.62
N ALA A 176 5.78 -10.29 3.75
CA ALA A 176 5.11 -9.07 4.23
C ALA A 176 3.97 -8.59 3.31
N LYS A 177 4.08 -8.82 1.99
CA LYS A 177 2.99 -8.54 1.06
C LYS A 177 1.92 -9.61 1.14
N LEU A 178 2.30 -10.89 1.20
CA LEU A 178 1.36 -12.00 1.31
C LEU A 178 0.59 -12.01 2.64
N SER A 179 1.13 -11.46 3.73
CA SER A 179 0.37 -11.27 4.98
C SER A 179 -0.76 -10.23 4.84
N ASN A 180 -0.74 -9.42 3.78
CA ASN A 180 -1.75 -8.42 3.44
C ASN A 180 -2.56 -8.82 2.19
N PHE A 181 -2.43 -10.06 1.71
CA PHE A 181 -3.13 -10.53 0.52
C PHE A 181 -4.60 -10.80 0.84
N ILE A 182 -5.47 -10.18 0.06
CA ILE A 182 -6.91 -10.41 0.08
C ILE A 182 -7.28 -11.12 -1.24
N PRO A 183 -7.71 -12.40 -1.21
CA PRO A 183 -8.14 -13.09 -2.42
C PRO A 183 -9.18 -12.28 -3.20
N GLU A 184 -9.10 -12.28 -4.53
CA GLU A 184 -9.92 -11.47 -5.46
C GLU A 184 -9.87 -9.94 -5.24
N GLY A 185 -9.14 -9.45 -4.23
CA GLY A 185 -9.02 -8.03 -3.89
C GLY A 185 -7.67 -7.41 -4.25
N GLY A 186 -6.56 -8.10 -3.95
CA GLY A 186 -5.19 -7.59 -4.14
C GLY A 186 -4.39 -7.53 -2.83
N ILE A 187 -3.43 -6.60 -2.74
CA ILE A 187 -2.64 -6.36 -1.51
C ILE A 187 -3.21 -5.18 -0.74
N TRP A 188 -3.57 -5.37 0.52
CA TRP A 188 -4.18 -4.36 1.37
C TRP A 188 -3.25 -3.17 1.64
N MET A 189 -3.75 -1.94 1.46
CA MET A 189 -3.01 -0.69 1.62
C MET A 189 -3.18 -0.12 3.03
N ASN A 190 -2.57 -0.74 4.04
CA ASN A 190 -2.80 -0.45 5.45
C ASN A 190 -1.58 0.13 6.20
N THR A 191 -0.64 0.76 5.50
CA THR A 191 0.65 1.22 6.05
C THR A 191 0.82 2.74 6.08
N GLN A 192 -0.29 3.47 6.25
CA GLN A 192 -0.34 4.95 6.41
C GLN A 192 0.30 5.77 5.27
N ARG A 193 0.64 5.14 4.15
CA ARG A 193 1.18 5.77 2.95
C ARG A 193 0.60 5.15 1.68
N PRO A 194 0.43 5.94 0.61
CA PRO A 194 -0.07 5.45 -0.66
C PRO A 194 0.97 4.57 -1.37
N GLU A 195 0.70 4.29 -2.64
CA GLU A 195 1.68 3.73 -3.57
C GLU A 195 2.22 4.83 -4.50
N TRP A 196 2.44 4.54 -5.78
CA TRP A 196 3.04 5.46 -6.75
C TRP A 196 2.25 6.77 -6.92
N ASN A 197 0.91 6.69 -6.98
CA ASN A 197 0.04 7.84 -7.16
C ASN A 197 -0.35 8.49 -5.83
N ASP A 198 0.42 9.48 -5.39
CA ASP A 198 0.14 10.23 -4.17
C ASP A 198 -1.20 11.02 -4.23
N ALA A 199 -1.71 11.34 -5.43
CA ALA A 199 -3.00 12.00 -5.56
C ALA A 199 -4.18 11.10 -5.17
N ASN A 200 -3.97 9.77 -5.08
CA ASN A 200 -4.94 8.79 -4.58
C ASN A 200 -4.67 8.37 -3.12
N ASN A 201 -4.08 9.25 -2.31
CA ASN A 201 -3.70 8.94 -0.93
C ASN A 201 -4.84 8.58 0.02
N ALA A 202 -6.09 8.96 -0.27
CA ALA A 202 -7.22 8.56 0.58
C ALA A 202 -7.62 7.08 0.39
N LEU A 203 -7.03 6.37 -0.59
CA LEU A 203 -7.14 4.92 -0.68
C LEU A 203 -6.42 4.20 0.46
N VAL A 204 -5.46 4.83 1.13
CA VAL A 204 -4.79 4.23 2.29
C VAL A 204 -5.85 3.94 3.37
N GLY A 205 -5.85 2.72 3.88
CA GLY A 205 -6.87 2.22 4.78
C GLY A 205 -7.70 1.15 4.09
N TYR A 206 -8.75 1.55 3.38
CA TYR A 206 -9.66 0.59 2.73
C TYR A 206 -9.21 0.14 1.33
N GLY A 207 -8.21 0.77 0.75
CA GLY A 207 -7.70 0.45 -0.58
C GLY A 207 -6.97 -0.88 -0.62
N VAL A 208 -7.10 -1.56 -1.76
CA VAL A 208 -6.44 -2.83 -2.04
C VAL A 208 -5.80 -2.74 -3.43
N SER A 209 -4.49 -2.95 -3.50
CA SER A 209 -3.69 -2.77 -4.70
C SER A 209 -3.62 -4.07 -5.52
N MET A 210 -4.29 -4.07 -6.67
CA MET A 210 -4.04 -5.07 -7.70
C MET A 210 -2.74 -4.77 -8.46
N VAL A 211 -2.34 -3.49 -8.56
CA VAL A 211 -1.06 -3.05 -9.14
C VAL A 211 0.11 -3.79 -8.49
N THR A 212 0.22 -3.74 -7.16
CA THR A 212 1.26 -4.44 -6.42
C THR A 212 1.12 -5.96 -6.55
N LEU A 213 -0.10 -6.50 -6.62
CA LEU A 213 -0.31 -7.93 -6.84
C LEU A 213 0.21 -8.40 -8.22
N TYR A 214 -0.01 -7.62 -9.28
CA TYR A 214 0.49 -7.92 -10.63
C TYR A 214 2.02 -8.00 -10.64
N TYR A 215 2.70 -7.05 -9.97
CA TYR A 215 4.15 -7.08 -9.84
C TYR A 215 4.63 -8.19 -8.90
N LEU A 216 3.89 -8.49 -7.82
CA LEU A 216 4.19 -9.60 -6.92
C LEU A 216 4.13 -10.94 -7.65
N ARG A 217 3.18 -11.11 -8.56
CA ARG A 217 3.09 -12.30 -9.43
C ARG A 217 4.39 -12.52 -10.21
N ARG A 218 4.93 -11.47 -10.86
CA ARG A 218 6.19 -11.56 -11.61
C ARG A 218 7.38 -11.79 -10.67
N PHE A 219 7.43 -11.06 -9.56
CA PHE A 219 8.49 -11.20 -8.55
C PHE A 219 8.56 -12.61 -8.00
N GLN A 220 7.42 -13.20 -7.68
CA GLN A 220 7.33 -14.52 -7.10
C GLN A 220 7.67 -15.63 -8.09
N ARG A 221 7.29 -15.47 -9.38
CA ARG A 221 7.76 -16.37 -10.43
C ARG A 221 9.28 -16.32 -10.56
N PHE A 222 9.87 -15.12 -10.59
CA PHE A 222 11.32 -14.94 -10.63
C PHE A 222 12.00 -15.53 -9.37
N ALA A 223 11.41 -15.32 -8.19
CA ALA A 223 11.93 -15.84 -6.93
C ALA A 223 11.90 -17.38 -6.90
N ALA A 224 10.84 -18.02 -7.41
CA ALA A 224 10.77 -19.47 -7.52
C ALA A 224 11.91 -20.04 -8.38
N ASP A 225 12.15 -19.43 -9.55
CA ASP A 225 13.24 -19.82 -10.45
C ASP A 225 14.61 -19.60 -9.80
N LEU A 226 14.77 -18.50 -9.05
CA LEU A 226 16.00 -18.18 -8.32
C LEU A 226 16.24 -19.15 -7.16
N PHE A 227 15.21 -19.49 -6.39
CA PHE A 227 15.29 -20.43 -5.27
C PHE A 227 15.57 -21.85 -5.75
N ALA A 228 15.13 -22.25 -6.94
CA ALA A 228 15.48 -23.55 -7.52
C ALA A 228 16.99 -23.78 -7.68
N GLU A 229 17.80 -22.71 -7.70
CA GLU A 229 19.26 -22.75 -7.76
C GLU A 229 19.95 -22.86 -6.39
N LEU A 230 19.19 -22.85 -5.29
CA LEU A 230 19.73 -23.05 -3.95
C LEU A 230 20.31 -24.47 -3.77
N PRO A 231 21.21 -24.65 -2.79
CA PRO A 231 21.49 -25.96 -2.21
C PRO A 231 20.20 -26.63 -1.67
N GLU A 232 20.30 -27.88 -1.24
CA GLU A 232 19.16 -28.63 -0.67
C GLU A 232 18.46 -27.86 0.46
N THR A 233 19.23 -27.16 1.29
CA THR A 233 18.72 -26.30 2.34
C THR A 233 19.40 -24.93 2.38
N VAL A 234 18.69 -23.97 2.98
CA VAL A 234 19.18 -22.63 3.26
C VAL A 234 18.87 -22.27 4.72
N ALA A 235 19.79 -21.56 5.37
CA ALA A 235 19.58 -21.08 6.74
C ALA A 235 18.79 -19.77 6.71
N LEU A 236 17.70 -19.71 7.45
CA LEU A 236 16.87 -18.51 7.66
C LEU A 236 16.79 -18.21 9.16
N SER A 237 16.58 -16.95 9.53
CA SER A 237 16.18 -16.57 10.89
C SER A 237 14.97 -17.40 11.33
N GLU A 238 14.99 -17.89 12.57
CA GLU A 238 13.91 -18.73 13.11
C GLU A 238 12.53 -18.06 12.93
N GLU A 239 12.45 -16.77 13.25
CA GLU A 239 11.23 -15.97 13.15
C GLU A 239 10.69 -15.92 11.71
N VAL A 240 11.59 -15.82 10.72
CA VAL A 240 11.22 -15.77 9.30
C VAL A 240 10.77 -17.16 8.82
N ALA A 241 11.44 -18.22 9.26
CA ALA A 241 11.03 -19.59 8.94
C ALA A 241 9.63 -19.89 9.52
N ASP A 242 9.34 -19.43 10.74
CA ASP A 242 8.02 -19.63 11.36
C ASP A 242 6.91 -18.84 10.64
N LEU A 243 7.20 -17.61 10.20
CA LEU A 243 6.27 -16.85 9.34
C LEU A 243 6.02 -17.59 8.01
N PHE A 244 7.09 -18.08 7.39
CA PHE A 244 7.00 -18.85 6.15
C PHE A 244 6.11 -20.09 6.32
N ASP A 245 6.34 -20.89 7.36
CA ASP A 245 5.56 -22.10 7.63
C ASP A 245 4.08 -21.77 7.89
N ALA A 246 3.79 -20.69 8.63
CA ALA A 246 2.44 -20.25 8.91
C ALA A 246 1.69 -19.82 7.63
N LEU A 247 2.33 -19.03 6.76
CA LEU A 247 1.74 -18.62 5.47
C LEU A 247 1.59 -19.81 4.53
N ALA A 248 2.57 -20.71 4.47
CA ALA A 248 2.49 -21.93 3.66
C ALA A 248 1.32 -22.83 4.09
N ALA A 249 1.12 -23.01 5.40
CA ALA A 249 0.00 -23.75 5.95
C ALA A 249 -1.35 -23.05 5.67
N ALA A 250 -1.40 -21.72 5.74
CA ALA A 250 -2.60 -20.95 5.42
C ALA A 250 -3.00 -21.13 3.95
N PHE A 251 -2.08 -20.98 2.99
CA PHE A 251 -2.39 -21.22 1.57
C PHE A 251 -2.77 -22.66 1.30
N ALA A 252 -2.09 -23.65 1.90
CA ALA A 252 -2.41 -25.06 1.73
C ALA A 252 -3.83 -25.40 2.19
N ARG A 253 -4.25 -24.87 3.35
CA ARG A 253 -5.56 -25.12 3.95
C ARG A 253 -6.71 -24.60 3.07
N HIS A 254 -6.48 -23.50 2.36
CA HIS A 254 -7.52 -22.78 1.62
C HIS A 254 -7.49 -23.02 0.11
N GLU A 255 -6.58 -23.88 -0.39
CA GLU A 255 -6.38 -24.11 -1.83
C GLU A 255 -7.66 -24.59 -2.54
N ALA A 256 -8.52 -25.35 -1.84
CA ALA A 256 -9.79 -25.84 -2.38
C ALA A 256 -10.80 -24.72 -2.73
N LEU A 257 -10.63 -23.52 -2.17
CA LEU A 257 -11.52 -22.38 -2.44
C LEU A 257 -11.35 -21.82 -3.85
N LEU A 258 -10.24 -22.13 -4.55
CA LEU A 258 -9.91 -21.58 -5.87
C LEU A 258 -10.71 -22.19 -7.04
N THR A 259 -11.71 -23.04 -6.75
CA THR A 259 -12.53 -23.71 -7.77
C THR A 259 -13.60 -22.81 -8.40
N GLY A 260 -13.88 -21.65 -7.79
CA GLY A 260 -14.84 -20.65 -8.27
C GLY A 260 -14.62 -19.29 -7.62
N PRO A 261 -15.61 -18.38 -7.71
CA PRO A 261 -15.62 -17.14 -6.95
C PRO A 261 -15.64 -17.41 -5.44
N LEU A 262 -14.94 -16.60 -4.64
CA LEU A 262 -14.92 -16.77 -3.20
C LEU A 262 -16.08 -16.00 -2.53
N ALA A 263 -16.70 -16.60 -1.52
CA ALA A 263 -17.62 -15.89 -0.64
C ALA A 263 -16.85 -14.93 0.28
N ASP A 264 -17.51 -13.85 0.71
CA ASP A 264 -16.86 -12.83 1.55
C ASP A 264 -16.36 -13.38 2.89
N ALA A 265 -17.05 -14.39 3.46
CA ALA A 265 -16.61 -15.08 4.68
C ALA A 265 -15.36 -15.96 4.45
N ASP A 266 -15.24 -16.59 3.28
CA ASP A 266 -14.04 -17.35 2.91
C ASP A 266 -12.85 -16.41 2.70
N ARG A 267 -13.10 -15.26 2.05
CA ARG A 267 -12.11 -14.19 1.88
C ARG A 267 -11.61 -13.68 3.23
N ARG A 268 -12.52 -13.47 4.18
CA ARG A 268 -12.20 -13.10 5.56
C ARG A 268 -11.33 -14.14 6.24
N THR A 269 -11.69 -15.43 6.13
CA THR A 269 -10.94 -16.52 6.76
C THR A 269 -9.50 -16.60 6.25
N VAL A 270 -9.28 -16.40 4.95
CA VAL A 270 -7.93 -16.35 4.37
C VAL A 270 -7.16 -15.13 4.89
N LEU A 271 -7.77 -13.94 4.87
CA LEU A 271 -7.13 -12.72 5.36
C LEU A 271 -6.76 -12.82 6.84
N ASP A 272 -7.64 -13.36 7.68
CA ASP A 272 -7.39 -13.54 9.11
C ASP A 272 -6.19 -14.46 9.37
N ALA A 273 -6.09 -15.57 8.63
CA ALA A 273 -4.96 -16.49 8.77
C ALA A 273 -3.63 -15.83 8.37
N LEU A 274 -3.60 -15.10 7.26
CA LEU A 274 -2.40 -14.45 6.73
C LEU A 274 -1.99 -13.23 7.59
N GLY A 275 -2.97 -12.40 7.96
CA GLY A 275 -2.78 -11.20 8.76
C GLY A 275 -2.32 -11.50 10.19
N THR A 276 -2.90 -12.53 10.82
CA THR A 276 -2.47 -13.00 12.15
C THR A 276 -1.04 -13.52 12.12
N ALA A 277 -0.69 -14.37 11.16
CA ALA A 277 0.69 -14.87 11.02
C ALA A 277 1.71 -13.73 10.83
N GLY A 278 1.38 -12.73 10.00
CA GLY A 278 2.20 -11.53 9.86
C GLY A 278 2.31 -10.70 11.15
N SER A 279 1.22 -10.60 11.92
CA SER A 279 1.18 -9.90 13.21
C SER A 279 2.05 -10.58 14.26
N ASP A 280 1.95 -11.91 14.38
CA ASP A 280 2.72 -12.70 15.34
C ASP A 280 4.22 -12.62 15.04
N TYR A 281 4.59 -12.68 13.75
CA TYR A 281 5.98 -12.47 13.32
C TYR A 281 6.50 -11.10 13.74
N ARG A 282 5.77 -10.02 13.44
CA ARG A 282 6.16 -8.65 13.81
C ARG A 282 6.33 -8.49 15.32
N ALA A 283 5.41 -9.04 16.11
CA ALA A 283 5.51 -9.01 17.56
C ALA A 283 6.81 -9.64 18.07
N ARG A 284 7.27 -10.74 17.45
CA ARG A 284 8.57 -11.36 17.77
C ARG A 284 9.74 -10.48 17.37
N ILE A 285 9.80 -9.99 16.13
CA ILE A 285 10.96 -9.20 15.68
C ILE A 285 11.06 -7.83 16.35
N TYR A 286 9.94 -7.23 16.79
CA TYR A 286 9.96 -6.01 17.60
C TYR A 286 10.52 -6.24 19.01
N ALA A 287 10.48 -7.48 19.51
CA ALA A 287 11.18 -7.86 20.73
C ALA A 287 12.67 -8.25 20.49
N GLY A 288 13.10 -8.26 19.22
CA GLY A 288 14.45 -8.64 18.80
C GLY A 288 14.52 -10.04 18.19
N PHE A 289 15.47 -10.24 17.26
CA PHE A 289 15.76 -11.57 16.72
C PHE A 289 16.43 -12.47 17.77
N SER A 290 16.05 -13.74 17.82
CA SER A 290 16.64 -14.74 18.74
C SER A 290 18.11 -15.06 18.47
N GLY A 291 18.66 -14.67 17.31
CA GLY A 291 19.97 -15.12 16.84
C GLY A 291 19.96 -16.54 16.25
N THR A 292 18.88 -17.30 16.42
CA THR A 292 18.80 -18.70 15.98
C THR A 292 18.42 -18.77 14.50
N LYS A 293 19.03 -19.72 13.78
CA LYS A 293 18.73 -20.00 12.37
C LYS A 293 18.10 -21.39 12.22
N LYS A 294 17.04 -21.48 11.41
CA LYS A 294 16.40 -22.73 10.98
C LYS A 294 16.84 -23.07 9.56
N SER A 295 17.07 -24.36 9.31
CA SER A 295 17.39 -24.88 7.98
C SER A 295 16.09 -25.19 7.25
N VAL A 296 15.80 -24.46 6.17
CA VAL A 296 14.59 -24.64 5.35
C VAL A 296 14.97 -25.30 4.04
N ARG A 297 14.14 -26.26 3.57
CA ARG A 297 14.40 -26.97 2.32
C ARG A 297 14.05 -26.10 1.12
N ARG A 298 14.90 -26.14 0.10
CA ARG A 298 14.66 -25.47 -1.17
C ARG A 298 13.31 -25.84 -1.78
N ASP A 299 12.98 -27.12 -1.79
CA ASP A 299 11.77 -27.60 -2.45
C ASP A 299 10.50 -27.06 -1.76
N ASP A 300 10.55 -26.81 -0.45
CA ASP A 300 9.43 -26.21 0.29
C ASP A 300 9.24 -24.73 -0.09
N LEU A 301 10.34 -23.98 -0.28
CA LEU A 301 10.30 -22.59 -0.77
C LEU A 301 9.70 -22.50 -2.18
N VAL A 302 10.12 -23.40 -3.08
CA VAL A 302 9.60 -23.45 -4.46
C VAL A 302 8.12 -23.84 -4.46
N ALA A 303 7.74 -24.88 -3.71
CA ALA A 303 6.34 -25.32 -3.61
C ALA A 303 5.44 -24.24 -3.00
N PHE A 304 5.94 -23.49 -2.01
CA PHE A 304 5.24 -22.33 -1.46
C PHE A 304 4.99 -21.26 -2.53
N CYS A 305 6.02 -20.91 -3.31
CA CYS A 305 5.90 -19.92 -4.38
C CYS A 305 4.90 -20.40 -5.44
N GLU A 306 4.94 -21.67 -5.85
CA GLU A 306 4.00 -22.22 -6.82
C GLU A 306 2.57 -22.21 -6.30
N ARG A 307 2.35 -22.62 -5.05
CA ARG A 307 1.02 -22.63 -4.43
C ARG A 307 0.45 -21.23 -4.27
N SER A 308 1.20 -20.28 -3.71
CA SER A 308 0.66 -18.92 -3.55
C SER A 308 0.50 -18.19 -4.89
N LEU A 309 1.24 -18.57 -5.94
CA LEU A 309 0.97 -18.11 -7.31
C LEU A 309 -0.41 -18.55 -7.82
N THR A 310 -0.95 -19.70 -7.39
CA THR A 310 -2.30 -20.11 -7.84
C THR A 310 -3.39 -19.18 -7.30
N PHE A 311 -3.25 -18.71 -6.06
CA PHE A 311 -4.12 -17.70 -5.45
C PHE A 311 -3.98 -16.34 -6.14
N ILE A 312 -2.75 -15.94 -6.45
CA ILE A 312 -2.48 -14.69 -7.16
C ILE A 312 -3.08 -14.75 -8.57
N ASP A 313 -2.82 -15.80 -9.34
CA ASP A 313 -3.34 -15.95 -10.70
C ASP A 313 -4.88 -16.08 -10.72
N HIS A 314 -5.49 -16.67 -9.68
CA HIS A 314 -6.95 -16.66 -9.49
C HIS A 314 -7.47 -15.24 -9.26
N THR A 315 -6.83 -14.49 -8.37
CA THR A 315 -7.20 -13.10 -8.06
C THR A 315 -7.05 -12.17 -9.27
N ILE A 316 -5.99 -12.35 -10.07
CA ILE A 316 -5.80 -11.62 -11.33
C ILE A 316 -6.95 -11.89 -12.31
N ARG A 317 -7.36 -13.16 -12.46
CA ARG A 317 -8.48 -13.55 -13.33
C ARG A 317 -9.81 -12.94 -12.88
N ALA A 318 -10.07 -12.93 -11.57
CA ALA A 318 -11.26 -12.30 -10.99
C ALA A 318 -11.31 -10.78 -11.18
N ASN A 319 -10.16 -10.14 -11.45
CA ASN A 319 -10.04 -8.69 -11.62
C ASN A 319 -10.03 -8.20 -13.08
N ARG A 320 -10.41 -9.07 -14.04
CA ARG A 320 -10.64 -8.66 -15.43
C ARG A 320 -12.02 -8.03 -15.56
N ARG A 321 -12.08 -6.81 -16.10
CA ARG A 321 -13.29 -6.04 -16.32
C ARG A 321 -14.08 -6.53 -17.55
N PRO A 322 -15.39 -6.24 -17.63
CA PRO A 322 -16.21 -6.55 -18.80
C PRO A 322 -15.73 -5.88 -20.10
N ASP A 323 -15.14 -4.68 -20.00
CA ASP A 323 -14.56 -3.93 -21.13
C ASP A 323 -13.22 -4.49 -21.61
N GLY A 324 -12.66 -5.48 -20.91
CA GLY A 324 -11.39 -6.12 -21.23
C GLY A 324 -10.16 -5.50 -20.54
N LEU A 325 -10.32 -4.40 -19.79
CA LEU A 325 -9.30 -3.85 -18.90
C LEU A 325 -9.17 -4.67 -17.61
N TYR A 326 -8.25 -4.28 -16.74
CA TYR A 326 -8.05 -4.87 -15.42
C TYR A 326 -8.20 -3.83 -14.31
N HIS A 327 -8.70 -4.23 -13.15
CA HIS A 327 -8.78 -3.33 -11.98
C HIS A 327 -7.38 -3.00 -11.45
N ALA A 328 -7.15 -1.72 -11.12
CA ALA A 328 -5.87 -1.27 -10.54
C ALA A 328 -5.94 -1.26 -9.01
N TYR A 329 -7.00 -0.64 -8.48
CA TYR A 329 -7.26 -0.53 -7.06
C TYR A 329 -8.71 -0.91 -6.79
N ASN A 330 -8.91 -1.65 -5.72
CA ASN A 330 -10.21 -2.01 -5.17
C ASN A 330 -10.36 -1.38 -3.78
N LEU A 331 -11.55 -1.44 -3.23
CA LEU A 331 -11.84 -1.13 -1.83
C LEU A 331 -12.28 -2.39 -1.11
N MET A 332 -11.88 -2.53 0.15
CA MET A 332 -12.38 -3.56 1.04
C MET A 332 -13.18 -2.94 2.19
N SER A 333 -14.23 -3.63 2.61
CA SER A 333 -14.97 -3.36 3.85
C SER A 333 -15.12 -4.66 4.63
N VAL A 334 -15.05 -4.57 5.95
CA VAL A 334 -15.41 -5.67 6.84
C VAL A 334 -16.90 -5.54 7.15
N GLU A 335 -17.70 -6.51 6.72
CA GLU A 335 -19.15 -6.51 6.89
C GLU A 335 -19.58 -7.83 7.56
N GLY A 336 -20.01 -7.74 8.83
CA GLY A 336 -20.29 -8.93 9.64
C GLY A 336 -19.07 -9.85 9.72
N GLU A 337 -19.22 -11.08 9.26
CA GLU A 337 -18.18 -12.12 9.22
C GLU A 337 -17.40 -12.15 7.89
N GLY A 338 -17.61 -11.17 6.99
CA GLY A 338 -17.07 -11.17 5.63
C GLY A 338 -16.15 -9.98 5.31
N VAL A 339 -15.35 -10.14 4.25
CA VAL A 339 -14.64 -9.05 3.57
C VAL A 339 -15.23 -8.86 2.18
N VAL A 340 -15.90 -7.72 1.98
CA VAL A 340 -16.51 -7.34 0.69
C VAL A 340 -15.48 -6.57 -0.13
N ILE A 341 -15.44 -6.83 -1.44
CA ILE A 341 -14.57 -6.12 -2.40
C ILE A 341 -15.42 -5.28 -3.35
N ARG A 342 -15.14 -3.97 -3.39
CA ARG A 342 -15.75 -3.03 -4.34
C ARG A 342 -14.68 -2.50 -5.30
N PRO A 343 -14.79 -2.79 -6.61
CA PRO A 343 -13.82 -2.27 -7.58
C PRO A 343 -13.98 -0.76 -7.81
N LEU A 344 -12.88 -0.09 -8.17
CA LEU A 344 -12.89 1.29 -8.63
C LEU A 344 -12.94 1.40 -10.16
N TYR A 345 -13.08 2.64 -10.63
CA TYR A 345 -13.02 3.01 -12.05
C TYR A 345 -11.69 2.57 -12.70
N GLU A 346 -11.67 2.50 -14.03
CA GLU A 346 -10.49 2.11 -14.79
C GLU A 346 -9.31 3.07 -14.54
N MET A 347 -8.09 2.54 -14.44
CA MET A 347 -6.89 3.34 -14.27
C MET A 347 -5.76 2.78 -15.13
N LEU A 348 -4.97 3.65 -15.74
CA LEU A 348 -3.87 3.27 -16.64
C LEU A 348 -2.82 2.38 -15.93
N GLU A 349 -2.55 2.68 -14.67
CA GLU A 349 -1.54 1.98 -13.87
C GLU A 349 -1.80 0.48 -13.73
N GLY A 350 -3.08 0.08 -13.56
CA GLY A 350 -3.45 -1.34 -13.54
C GLY A 350 -3.14 -2.06 -14.86
N GLN A 351 -3.24 -1.34 -15.98
CA GLN A 351 -3.01 -1.90 -17.31
C GLN A 351 -1.51 -2.10 -17.56
N VAL A 352 -0.70 -1.10 -17.20
CA VAL A 352 0.77 -1.18 -17.20
C VAL A 352 1.24 -2.37 -16.35
N ALA A 353 0.69 -2.49 -15.14
CA ALA A 353 1.09 -3.52 -14.19
C ALA A 353 0.70 -4.94 -14.65
N VAL A 354 -0.52 -5.17 -15.16
CA VAL A 354 -0.92 -6.51 -15.64
C VAL A 354 -0.19 -6.91 -16.92
N LEU A 355 0.09 -5.97 -17.84
CA LEU A 355 0.96 -6.21 -19.01
C LEU A 355 2.38 -6.60 -18.57
N SER A 356 2.84 -6.03 -17.47
CA SER A 356 4.15 -6.30 -16.89
C SER A 356 4.23 -7.56 -16.04
N ALA A 357 3.10 -8.21 -15.71
CA ALA A 357 3.03 -9.35 -14.78
C ALA A 357 3.49 -10.69 -15.38
N HIS A 358 3.72 -10.75 -16.71
CA HIS A 358 4.02 -11.97 -17.48
C HIS A 358 2.95 -13.07 -17.35
N VAL A 359 1.69 -12.69 -17.12
CA VAL A 359 0.55 -13.61 -16.96
C VAL A 359 -0.32 -13.71 -18.22
N LEU A 360 -0.29 -12.68 -19.06
CA LEU A 360 -1.07 -12.63 -20.31
C LEU A 360 -0.29 -13.24 -21.46
N SER A 361 -0.98 -14.00 -22.31
CA SER A 361 -0.49 -14.37 -23.64
C SER A 361 -0.38 -13.14 -24.56
N GLY A 362 0.37 -13.28 -25.66
CA GLY A 362 0.48 -12.21 -26.66
C GLY A 362 -0.86 -11.76 -27.24
N ALA A 363 -1.82 -12.70 -27.40
CA ALA A 363 -3.16 -12.38 -27.90
C ALA A 363 -3.99 -11.60 -26.85
N GLU A 364 -3.90 -11.99 -25.58
CA GLU A 364 -4.57 -11.28 -24.48
C GLU A 364 -3.99 -9.88 -24.28
N ALA A 365 -2.66 -9.72 -24.40
CA ALA A 365 -2.00 -8.42 -24.35
C ALA A 365 -2.48 -7.48 -25.48
N VAL A 366 -2.57 -7.97 -26.73
CA VAL A 366 -3.12 -7.19 -27.84
C VAL A 366 -4.60 -6.83 -27.61
N SER A 367 -5.38 -7.75 -27.06
CA SER A 367 -6.79 -7.51 -26.72
C SER A 367 -6.92 -6.40 -25.67
N LEU A 368 -6.12 -6.46 -24.61
CA LEU A 368 -6.05 -5.43 -23.57
C LEU A 368 -5.65 -4.07 -24.14
N LEU A 369 -4.61 -4.01 -24.99
CA LEU A 369 -4.18 -2.75 -25.62
C LEU A 369 -5.25 -2.14 -26.54
N ARG A 370 -6.04 -2.98 -27.23
CA ARG A 370 -7.18 -2.51 -28.03
C ARG A 370 -8.29 -1.96 -27.14
N ALA A 371 -8.59 -2.63 -26.03
CA ALA A 371 -9.56 -2.15 -25.04
C ALA A 371 -9.10 -0.81 -24.44
N LEU A 372 -7.82 -0.69 -24.08
CA LEU A 372 -7.22 0.55 -23.56
C LEU A 372 -7.31 1.69 -24.57
N LYS A 373 -7.05 1.43 -25.85
CA LYS A 373 -7.21 2.43 -26.91
C LYS A 373 -8.67 2.90 -27.08
N ALA A 374 -9.64 2.04 -26.79
CA ALA A 374 -11.06 2.33 -26.90
C ALA A 374 -11.70 2.86 -25.60
N SER A 375 -10.96 2.93 -24.50
CA SER A 375 -11.48 3.32 -23.19
C SER A 375 -11.51 4.83 -22.99
N ALA A 376 -12.10 5.27 -21.88
CA ALA A 376 -12.13 6.69 -21.51
C ALA A 376 -10.76 7.22 -21.07
N LEU A 377 -9.75 6.35 -20.98
CA LEU A 377 -8.37 6.75 -20.71
C LEU A 377 -7.71 7.36 -21.94
N TYR A 378 -8.15 7.05 -23.16
CA TYR A 378 -7.54 7.60 -24.36
C TYR A 378 -7.91 9.07 -24.56
N ARG A 379 -6.90 9.94 -24.60
CA ARG A 379 -7.04 11.39 -24.79
C ARG A 379 -6.69 11.76 -26.24
N GLU A 380 -7.71 12.12 -27.02
CA GLU A 380 -7.59 12.28 -28.48
C GLU A 380 -6.65 13.40 -28.93
N ASP A 381 -6.73 14.59 -28.32
CA ASP A 381 -5.95 15.77 -28.73
C ASP A 381 -4.43 15.56 -28.58
N GLN A 382 -4.00 14.78 -27.59
CA GLN A 382 -2.61 14.43 -27.31
C GLN A 382 -2.20 13.05 -27.83
N ASN A 383 -3.16 12.27 -28.36
CA ASN A 383 -2.98 10.88 -28.75
C ASN A 383 -2.28 10.03 -27.65
N SER A 384 -2.68 10.22 -26.40
CA SER A 384 -2.04 9.60 -25.22
C SER A 384 -3.08 9.11 -24.21
N TYR A 385 -2.65 8.74 -23.00
CA TYR A 385 -3.51 8.15 -21.97
C TYR A 385 -3.54 8.97 -20.68
N LEU A 386 -4.74 9.12 -20.11
CA LEU A 386 -4.99 9.64 -18.77
C LEU A 386 -4.70 8.58 -17.71
N LEU A 387 -4.43 9.00 -16.47
CA LEU A 387 -4.32 8.06 -15.34
C LEU A 387 -5.65 7.39 -15.01
N TYR A 388 -6.74 8.14 -15.14
CA TYR A 388 -8.12 7.72 -14.91
C TYR A 388 -9.07 8.58 -15.77
N PRO A 389 -10.32 8.15 -15.99
CA PRO A 389 -11.26 8.89 -16.83
C PRO A 389 -11.44 10.33 -16.37
N ASP A 390 -11.46 11.26 -17.33
CA ASP A 390 -11.90 12.61 -17.06
C ASP A 390 -13.40 12.61 -16.71
N ARG A 391 -13.80 13.46 -15.75
CA ARG A 391 -15.19 13.52 -15.28
C ARG A 391 -15.59 14.93 -14.89
N ARG A 392 -16.86 15.24 -15.09
CA ARG A 392 -17.43 16.53 -14.70
C ARG A 392 -17.79 16.50 -13.22
N LEU A 393 -17.14 17.36 -12.44
CA LEU A 393 -17.50 17.57 -11.04
C LEU A 393 -18.76 18.44 -10.92
N PRO A 394 -19.57 18.25 -9.86
CA PRO A 394 -20.71 19.13 -9.60
C PRO A 394 -20.24 20.58 -9.48
N ARG A 395 -21.00 21.51 -10.07
CA ARG A 395 -20.74 22.95 -9.95
C ARG A 395 -20.98 23.39 -8.51
N PHE A 396 -20.43 24.55 -8.15
CA PHE A 396 -20.54 25.08 -6.79
C PHE A 396 -21.98 25.11 -6.25
N MET A 397 -22.93 25.57 -7.07
CA MET A 397 -24.36 25.66 -6.70
C MET A 397 -25.08 24.30 -6.63
N GLU A 398 -24.49 23.23 -7.17
CA GLU A 398 -25.07 21.88 -7.24
C GLU A 398 -24.60 20.98 -6.07
N LYS A 399 -23.45 21.28 -5.45
CA LYS A 399 -22.76 20.38 -4.50
C LYS A 399 -23.51 20.10 -3.20
N ASN A 400 -24.11 21.14 -2.62
CA ASN A 400 -24.63 21.08 -1.26
C ASN A 400 -26.14 21.35 -1.29
N GLN A 401 -26.92 20.49 -1.94
CA GLN A 401 -28.38 20.63 -1.99
C GLN A 401 -29.04 19.45 -1.30
N ILE A 402 -29.66 19.69 -0.15
CA ILE A 402 -30.41 18.68 0.59
C ILE A 402 -31.80 18.55 -0.06
N PRO A 403 -32.21 17.35 -0.52
CA PRO A 403 -33.56 17.14 -1.01
C PRO A 403 -34.62 17.51 0.04
N ALA A 404 -35.66 18.23 -0.40
CA ALA A 404 -36.69 18.75 0.49
C ALA A 404 -37.38 17.65 1.33
N GLU A 405 -37.56 16.46 0.74
CA GLU A 405 -38.15 15.30 1.41
C GLU A 405 -37.38 14.88 2.67
N HIS A 406 -36.05 14.93 2.66
CA HIS A 406 -35.24 14.58 3.84
C HIS A 406 -35.37 15.64 4.93
N VAL A 407 -35.49 16.91 4.56
CA VAL A 407 -35.76 17.99 5.51
C VAL A 407 -37.15 17.83 6.11
N GLU A 408 -38.17 17.56 5.30
CA GLU A 408 -39.56 17.43 5.73
C GLU A 408 -39.78 16.25 6.70
N GLN A 409 -39.03 15.17 6.53
CA GLN A 409 -39.08 13.98 7.37
C GLN A 409 -38.31 14.12 8.70
N SER A 410 -37.39 15.08 8.82
CA SER A 410 -36.59 15.31 10.03
C SER A 410 -37.24 16.38 10.93
N ASN A 411 -37.52 16.05 12.19
CA ASN A 411 -37.95 17.06 13.17
C ASN A 411 -36.80 17.99 13.53
N LEU A 412 -35.58 17.47 13.64
CA LEU A 412 -34.39 18.25 13.96
C LEU A 412 -34.16 19.33 12.90
N LEU A 413 -34.06 18.95 11.61
CA LEU A 413 -33.76 19.89 10.53
C LEU A 413 -34.87 20.95 10.40
N ARG A 414 -36.15 20.57 10.45
CA ARG A 414 -37.26 21.54 10.43
C ARG A 414 -37.22 22.52 11.59
N THR A 415 -36.92 22.03 12.79
CA THR A 415 -36.84 22.88 13.98
C THR A 415 -35.75 23.92 13.80
N LEU A 416 -34.53 23.51 13.42
CA LEU A 416 -33.39 24.41 13.20
C LEU A 416 -33.69 25.46 12.14
N ILE A 417 -34.35 25.07 11.04
CA ILE A 417 -34.76 26.02 9.99
C ILE A 417 -35.78 27.03 10.53
N SER A 418 -36.79 26.57 11.27
CA SER A 418 -37.83 27.45 11.83
C SER A 418 -37.33 28.40 12.91
N THR A 419 -36.33 27.99 13.69
CA THR A 419 -35.70 28.82 14.73
C THR A 419 -34.57 29.71 14.18
N GLY A 420 -34.19 29.52 12.92
CA GLY A 420 -33.11 30.26 12.26
C GLY A 420 -31.71 29.85 12.70
N ASP A 421 -31.57 28.67 13.34
CA ASP A 421 -30.29 28.13 13.79
C ASP A 421 -29.52 27.51 12.62
N ARG A 422 -28.45 28.19 12.20
CA ARG A 422 -27.68 27.84 10.99
C ARG A 422 -26.48 26.94 11.28
N ARG A 423 -26.33 26.43 12.50
CA ARG A 423 -25.15 25.63 12.88
C ARG A 423 -25.01 24.37 12.04
N LEU A 424 -26.12 23.74 11.65
CA LEU A 424 -26.15 22.48 10.90
C LEU A 424 -26.72 22.62 9.50
N VAL A 425 -27.88 23.29 9.37
CA VAL A 425 -28.65 23.41 8.11
C VAL A 425 -29.13 24.83 7.91
N MET A 426 -29.27 25.25 6.66
CA MET A 426 -29.82 26.56 6.30
C MET A 426 -30.72 26.46 5.08
N ARG A 427 -31.69 27.39 4.99
CA ARG A 427 -32.55 27.59 3.83
C ARG A 427 -32.12 28.86 3.09
N ASP A 428 -31.93 28.78 1.78
CA ASP A 428 -31.62 29.93 0.95
C ASP A 428 -32.86 30.80 0.63
N ALA A 429 -32.67 31.87 -0.14
CA ALA A 429 -33.75 32.79 -0.52
C ALA A 429 -34.71 32.21 -1.57
N GLU A 430 -34.30 31.18 -2.31
CA GLU A 430 -35.10 30.48 -3.33
C GLU A 430 -35.85 29.26 -2.75
N GLY A 431 -35.57 28.93 -1.49
CA GLY A 431 -36.18 27.85 -0.75
C GLY A 431 -35.39 26.54 -0.73
N GLY A 432 -34.18 26.51 -1.30
CA GLY A 432 -33.24 25.39 -1.25
C GLY A 432 -32.66 25.18 0.16
N TYR A 433 -32.25 23.95 0.45
CA TYR A 433 -31.69 23.57 1.74
C TYR A 433 -30.22 23.13 1.60
N HIS A 434 -29.39 23.56 2.52
CA HIS A 434 -27.94 23.34 2.48
C HIS A 434 -27.43 22.98 3.86
N PHE A 435 -26.44 22.09 3.95
CA PHE A 435 -25.63 21.99 5.16
C PHE A 435 -24.79 23.24 5.34
N ASN A 436 -24.32 23.49 6.57
CA ASN A 436 -23.43 24.61 6.85
C ASN A 436 -22.17 24.55 5.95
N GLY A 437 -21.85 25.67 5.28
CA GLY A 437 -20.75 25.77 4.34
C GLY A 437 -19.35 25.66 4.95
N THR A 438 -19.22 25.58 6.28
CA THR A 438 -17.94 25.34 6.96
C THR A 438 -17.57 23.86 7.06
N PHE A 439 -18.51 22.95 6.79
CA PHE A 439 -18.26 21.51 6.91
C PHE A 439 -17.40 20.98 5.77
N ARG A 440 -16.46 20.10 6.13
CA ARG A 440 -15.54 19.41 5.23
C ARG A 440 -15.82 17.91 5.21
N ASN A 441 -16.26 17.35 6.32
CA ASN A 441 -16.56 15.92 6.45
C ASN A 441 -17.55 15.67 7.62
N LYS A 442 -17.89 14.39 7.85
CA LYS A 442 -18.82 13.97 8.90
C LYS A 442 -18.40 14.34 10.33
N HIS A 443 -17.11 14.57 10.61
CA HIS A 443 -16.67 15.03 11.92
C HIS A 443 -17.18 16.43 12.21
N ASP A 444 -17.13 17.35 11.24
CA ASP A 444 -17.67 18.70 11.42
C ASP A 444 -19.19 18.67 11.68
N VAL A 445 -19.90 17.71 11.07
CA VAL A 445 -21.33 17.47 11.33
C VAL A 445 -21.54 16.97 12.76
N ARG A 446 -20.72 16.03 13.23
CA ARG A 446 -20.79 15.51 14.62
C ARG A 446 -20.47 16.60 15.64
N ASP A 447 -19.44 17.40 15.40
CA ASP A 447 -19.09 18.54 16.26
C ASP A 447 -20.22 19.57 16.34
N ALA A 448 -20.89 19.84 15.20
CA ALA A 448 -22.05 20.72 15.15
C ALA A 448 -23.26 20.13 15.89
N LEU A 449 -23.50 18.81 15.79
CA LEU A 449 -24.53 18.12 16.56
C LEU A 449 -24.25 18.18 18.07
N ASP A 450 -23.00 18.00 18.50
CA ASP A 450 -22.63 18.10 19.91
C ASP A 450 -22.83 19.53 20.46
N ALA A 451 -22.44 20.56 19.70
CA ALA A 451 -22.72 21.95 20.06
C ALA A 451 -24.24 22.27 20.11
N LEU A 452 -25.06 21.60 19.28
CA LEU A 452 -26.52 21.72 19.32
C LEU A 452 -27.12 20.99 20.52
N ARG A 453 -26.54 19.86 20.93
CA ARG A 453 -26.94 19.12 22.13
C ARG A 453 -26.82 20.00 23.37
N GLU A 454 -25.71 20.72 23.51
CA GLU A 454 -25.49 21.69 24.60
C GLU A 454 -26.47 22.88 24.57
N ALA A 455 -27.00 23.23 23.39
CA ALA A 455 -27.95 24.31 23.20
C ALA A 455 -29.43 23.90 23.37
N GLY A 456 -29.69 22.67 23.85
CA GLY A 456 -31.05 22.22 24.21
C GLY A 456 -31.74 21.32 23.18
N TYR A 457 -31.03 20.85 22.14
CA TYR A 457 -31.60 19.95 21.12
C TYR A 457 -31.35 18.45 21.40
N ALA A 458 -30.89 18.09 22.60
CA ALA A 458 -30.45 16.73 22.94
C ALA A 458 -31.42 15.62 22.52
N GLN A 459 -32.71 15.76 22.86
CA GLN A 459 -33.72 14.74 22.52
C GLN A 459 -33.89 14.53 21.01
N ALA A 460 -33.83 15.60 20.21
CA ALA A 460 -33.97 15.52 18.76
C ALA A 460 -32.70 14.89 18.13
N ILE A 461 -31.53 15.18 18.67
CA ILE A 461 -30.26 14.61 18.22
C ILE A 461 -30.16 13.13 18.57
N ASP A 462 -30.60 12.72 19.76
CA ASP A 462 -30.61 11.31 20.15
C ASP A 462 -31.55 10.47 19.25
N ALA A 463 -32.58 11.10 18.69
CA ALA A 463 -33.51 10.45 17.76
C ALA A 463 -33.02 10.45 16.30
N GLU A 464 -32.40 11.54 15.83
CA GLU A 464 -32.17 11.79 14.39
C GLU A 464 -30.70 12.05 14.00
N GLY A 465 -29.79 12.18 14.97
CA GLY A 465 -28.41 12.62 14.74
C GLY A 465 -27.62 11.74 13.77
N GLU A 466 -27.67 10.41 13.95
CA GLU A 466 -27.01 9.47 13.03
C GLU A 466 -27.63 9.50 11.63
N ALA A 467 -28.95 9.66 11.52
CA ALA A 467 -29.61 9.79 10.22
C ALA A 467 -29.18 11.07 9.48
N VAL A 468 -28.91 12.17 10.20
CA VAL A 468 -28.36 13.39 9.61
C VAL A 468 -26.91 13.22 9.16
N VAL A 469 -26.10 12.51 9.95
CA VAL A 469 -24.73 12.16 9.54
C VAL A 469 -24.74 11.31 8.27
N GLU A 470 -25.64 10.32 8.19
CA GLU A 470 -25.81 9.47 7.01
C GLU A 470 -26.33 10.25 5.79
N LEU A 471 -27.25 11.21 6.00
CA LEU A 471 -27.72 12.11 4.94
C LEU A 471 -26.57 12.97 4.37
N PHE A 472 -25.71 13.49 5.24
CA PHE A 472 -24.52 14.22 4.81
C PHE A 472 -23.59 13.31 4.00
N GLU A 473 -23.36 12.08 4.45
CA GLU A 473 -22.52 11.12 3.73
C GLU A 473 -23.12 10.73 2.38
N THR A 474 -24.42 10.49 2.30
CA THR A 474 -25.14 10.18 1.05
C THR A 474 -25.03 11.34 0.05
N LEU A 475 -25.12 12.59 0.53
CA LEU A 475 -25.07 13.77 -0.34
C LEU A 475 -23.67 14.00 -0.94
N PHE A 476 -22.62 13.74 -0.17
CA PHE A 476 -21.24 14.05 -0.58
C PHE A 476 -20.43 12.83 -1.04
N ASP A 477 -20.88 11.60 -0.78
CA ASP A 477 -20.24 10.32 -1.15
C ASP A 477 -18.73 10.30 -0.83
N HIS A 478 -18.38 10.65 0.41
CA HIS A 478 -16.97 10.63 0.84
C HIS A 478 -16.39 9.21 0.86
N HIS A 479 -17.23 8.17 0.99
CA HIS A 479 -16.82 6.78 0.81
C HIS A 479 -16.21 6.48 -0.57
N SER A 480 -16.51 7.27 -1.59
CA SER A 480 -15.91 7.15 -2.93
C SER A 480 -14.76 8.16 -3.17
N TYR A 481 -14.38 8.93 -2.15
CA TYR A 481 -13.24 9.84 -2.22
C TYR A 481 -11.91 9.07 -2.21
N THR A 482 -11.23 9.04 -3.36
CA THR A 482 -9.95 8.36 -3.52
C THR A 482 -8.75 9.26 -3.21
N GLY A 483 -8.96 10.57 -3.03
CA GLY A 483 -7.90 11.56 -2.86
C GLY A 483 -8.11 12.78 -3.77
N ARG A 484 -7.11 13.66 -3.81
CA ARG A 484 -7.15 14.90 -4.62
C ARG A 484 -7.21 14.66 -6.12
N SER A 485 -6.80 13.47 -6.58
CA SER A 485 -6.85 12.99 -7.97
C SER A 485 -8.13 13.38 -8.70
N GLY A 486 -9.26 13.13 -8.05
CA GLY A 486 -10.59 13.32 -8.60
C GLY A 486 -11.19 14.69 -8.32
N THR A 487 -10.46 15.65 -7.76
CA THR A 487 -11.00 16.95 -7.30
C THR A 487 -10.20 18.18 -7.77
N PHE A 488 -9.16 17.99 -8.60
CA PHE A 488 -8.38 19.06 -9.22
C PHE A 488 -8.05 18.79 -10.70
N PHE A 489 -7.53 19.79 -11.41
CA PHE A 489 -7.40 19.82 -12.89
C PHE A 489 -5.96 20.06 -13.38
N GLY A 490 -4.96 19.64 -12.60
CA GLY A 490 -3.54 19.74 -12.94
C GLY A 490 -2.76 18.58 -12.31
N TYR A 491 -1.47 18.43 -12.65
CA TYR A 491 -0.62 17.34 -12.13
C TYR A 491 -1.20 15.95 -12.45
N GLU A 492 -1.52 15.15 -11.43
CA GLU A 492 -2.19 13.86 -11.59
C GLU A 492 -3.69 14.01 -11.93
N GLY A 493 -4.27 15.21 -11.82
CA GLY A 493 -5.71 15.44 -11.80
C GLY A 493 -6.50 15.15 -13.08
N LEU A 494 -7.78 15.49 -13.03
CA LEU A 494 -8.74 15.23 -14.09
C LEU A 494 -8.29 15.85 -15.43
N GLY A 495 -8.40 15.05 -16.49
CA GLY A 495 -8.00 15.42 -17.85
C GLY A 495 -6.48 15.54 -18.08
N CYS A 496 -5.64 15.25 -17.09
CA CYS A 496 -4.18 15.39 -17.22
C CYS A 496 -3.48 14.10 -17.65
N VAL A 497 -2.54 14.23 -18.60
CA VAL A 497 -1.63 13.14 -18.97
C VAL A 497 -0.41 13.19 -18.07
N TYR A 498 -0.18 12.13 -17.30
CA TYR A 498 1.01 11.99 -16.46
C TYR A 498 2.05 11.11 -17.15
N TRP A 499 3.00 11.75 -17.83
CA TRP A 499 3.89 11.12 -18.81
C TRP A 499 4.76 9.97 -18.28
N HIS A 500 5.09 9.96 -16.99
CA HIS A 500 5.82 8.85 -16.40
C HIS A 500 5.02 7.54 -16.50
N MET A 501 3.71 7.56 -16.24
CA MET A 501 2.87 6.36 -16.35
C MET A 501 2.65 5.92 -17.79
N VAL A 502 2.63 6.86 -18.74
CA VAL A 502 2.56 6.55 -20.19
C VAL A 502 3.86 5.91 -20.70
N SER A 503 4.99 6.28 -20.10
CA SER A 503 6.32 5.76 -20.49
C SER A 503 6.62 4.40 -19.87
N LYS A 504 5.99 4.07 -18.75
CA LYS A 504 5.98 2.72 -18.18
C LYS A 504 5.11 1.81 -19.05
#